data_AF-A0A5B0X2L1-F1
#
_entry.id   AF-A0A5B0X2L1-F1
#
_cell.length_a   1.000
_cell.length_b   1.000
_cell.length_c   1.000
_cell.angle_alpha   90.00
_cell.angle_beta   90.00
_cell.angle_gamma   90.00
#
_symmetry.space_group_name_H-M   'P 1'
#
loop_
_entity.id
_entity.type
_entity.pdbx_description
1 polymer ?
#
loop_
_entity_poly.entity_id
_entity_poly.type
_entity_poly.pdbx_seq_one_letter_code
_entity_poly.pdbx_strand_id
1 'polypeptide(L)'
;MNQLEMWQADSFNSDVIERELGWAASFGLNSVRVYLHDLLWEQDGEGFLQRIDTFLTIAAAHGISTVLVFFDDCWHDFARLGPQPAPVPGLHNSRWAMSPGTAALRDRAQWSRLEVYVRSVVKAFANDARVILWDIYNEVCNRFMQNIHAPWYQRLPANARHYLGQILTRGPAERLMIEAFAWARSEAPSQPLTAPVYWNFPRLNQVLVAESDVISFHHYEDATDLERQISDLALHGRPLVCTEWLSRPQSAFATHLPVFRQHGVSSYCWGLVAGKTNTRWGWSNPPGTTTEPEPWFHDLLHADGTPYCAREQELARAEGLNSNSGGDMGAQSRVDN
;
A
#
# COMPACT_ATOMS: atom_id res chain seq x y z
N MET A 1 11.21 -6.93 -2.21
CA MET A 1 11.39 -7.40 -0.80
C MET A 1 10.01 -7.52 -0.12
N ASN A 2 9.78 -8.27 0.96
CA ASN A 2 8.54 -8.07 1.74
C ASN A 2 8.73 -7.03 2.86
N GLN A 3 7.66 -6.53 3.50
CA GLN A 3 7.80 -5.43 4.46
C GLN A 3 8.66 -5.79 5.68
N LEU A 4 8.75 -7.07 6.05
CA LEU A 4 9.61 -7.49 7.17
C LEU A 4 11.08 -7.31 6.82
N GLU A 5 11.51 -7.78 5.65
CA GLU A 5 12.90 -7.69 5.23
C GLU A 5 13.35 -6.22 5.04
N MET A 6 12.45 -5.30 4.68
CA MET A 6 12.80 -3.87 4.53
C MET A 6 13.19 -3.23 5.85
N TRP A 7 12.53 -3.63 6.95
CA TRP A 7 12.58 -2.90 8.21
C TRP A 7 13.26 -3.67 9.36
N GLN A 8 13.67 -4.93 9.16
CA GLN A 8 14.44 -5.67 10.15
C GLN A 8 15.84 -5.08 10.30
N ALA A 9 16.38 -5.06 11.53
CA ALA A 9 17.72 -4.53 11.79
C ALA A 9 18.81 -5.20 10.92
N ASP A 10 18.77 -6.53 10.79
CA ASP A 10 19.79 -7.29 10.06
C ASP A 10 19.78 -7.05 8.55
N SER A 11 18.67 -6.55 8.00
CA SER A 11 18.50 -6.36 6.56
C SER A 11 18.17 -4.92 6.18
N PHE A 12 17.97 -3.99 7.12
CA PHE A 12 17.75 -2.58 6.83
C PHE A 12 19.00 -1.96 6.20
N ASN A 13 18.84 -1.25 5.08
CA ASN A 13 19.97 -0.74 4.31
C ASN A 13 19.67 0.66 3.77
N SER A 14 20.22 1.67 4.43
CA SER A 14 20.05 3.06 4.05
C SER A 14 20.57 3.39 2.65
N ASP A 15 21.62 2.73 2.18
CA ASP A 15 22.25 3.06 0.90
C ASP A 15 21.37 2.67 -0.29
N VAL A 16 20.66 1.55 -0.16
CA VAL A 16 19.65 1.17 -1.15
C VAL A 16 18.44 2.10 -1.03
N ILE A 17 18.04 2.48 0.21
CA ILE A 17 16.88 3.36 0.44
C ILE A 17 17.13 4.71 -0.25
N GLU A 18 18.31 5.29 -0.02
CA GLU A 18 18.81 6.49 -0.66
C GLU A 18 18.78 6.38 -2.19
N ARG A 19 19.33 5.29 -2.73
CA ARG A 19 19.40 5.08 -4.17
C ARG A 19 18.02 5.01 -4.83
N GLU A 20 17.12 4.21 -4.27
CA GLU A 20 15.79 4.01 -4.87
C GLU A 20 14.87 5.21 -4.70
N LEU A 21 14.96 5.93 -3.59
CA LEU A 21 14.24 7.19 -3.43
C LEU A 21 14.79 8.27 -4.36
N GLY A 22 16.12 8.30 -4.60
CA GLY A 22 16.71 9.12 -5.65
C GLY A 22 16.21 8.77 -7.06
N TRP A 23 16.02 7.49 -7.35
CA TRP A 23 15.41 7.05 -8.60
C TRP A 23 13.93 7.43 -8.70
N ALA A 24 13.16 7.30 -7.62
CA ALA A 24 11.77 7.72 -7.55
C ALA A 24 11.61 9.23 -7.82
N ALA A 25 12.43 10.05 -7.16
CA ALA A 25 12.47 11.50 -7.40
C ALA A 25 12.86 11.81 -8.85
N SER A 26 13.88 11.13 -9.38
CA SER A 26 14.30 11.26 -10.79
C SER A 26 13.21 10.83 -11.76
N PHE A 27 12.35 9.87 -11.40
CA PHE A 27 11.20 9.48 -12.21
C PHE A 27 10.11 10.56 -12.24
N GLY A 28 10.06 11.45 -11.26
CA GLY A 28 9.07 12.52 -11.14
C GLY A 28 8.05 12.29 -10.02
N LEU A 29 8.31 11.36 -9.11
CA LEU A 29 7.46 11.10 -7.93
C LEU A 29 7.85 12.04 -6.79
N ASN A 30 6.86 12.49 -6.00
CA ASN A 30 7.07 13.40 -4.88
C ASN A 30 6.57 12.83 -3.53
N SER A 31 6.05 11.61 -3.54
CA SER A 31 5.57 10.91 -2.35
C SER A 31 5.76 9.41 -2.49
N VAL A 32 5.84 8.70 -1.36
CA VAL A 32 5.82 7.24 -1.32
C VAL A 32 4.87 6.69 -0.27
N ARG A 33 4.15 5.62 -0.60
CA ARG A 33 3.31 4.89 0.35
C ARG A 33 3.98 3.57 0.74
N VAL A 34 4.35 3.47 2.01
CA VAL A 34 5.26 2.44 2.53
C VAL A 34 4.62 1.72 3.71
N TYR A 35 4.76 0.40 3.71
CA TYR A 35 4.11 -0.45 4.70
C TYR A 35 5.04 -0.81 5.83
N LEU A 36 4.47 -0.84 7.02
CA LEU A 36 5.07 -1.31 8.23
C LEU A 36 4.58 -2.73 8.55
N HIS A 37 5.05 -3.32 9.65
CA HIS A 37 4.57 -4.62 10.14
C HIS A 37 4.60 -4.68 11.65
N ASP A 38 3.56 -5.25 12.26
CA ASP A 38 3.44 -5.40 13.72
C ASP A 38 4.57 -6.22 14.35
N LEU A 39 5.08 -7.27 13.68
CA LEU A 39 6.13 -8.13 14.23
C LEU A 39 7.46 -7.40 14.44
N LEU A 40 7.74 -6.35 13.66
CA LEU A 40 8.96 -5.55 13.79
C LEU A 40 8.96 -4.75 15.09
N TRP A 41 7.78 -4.25 15.46
CA TRP A 41 7.59 -3.58 16.74
C TRP A 41 7.77 -4.53 17.91
N GLU A 42 7.20 -5.73 17.82
CA GLU A 42 7.33 -6.76 18.86
C GLU A 42 8.79 -7.22 19.05
N GLN A 43 9.58 -7.23 17.97
CA GLN A 43 10.99 -7.58 18.02
C GLN A 43 11.85 -6.50 18.68
N ASP A 44 11.74 -5.26 18.19
CA ASP A 44 12.65 -4.15 18.49
C ASP A 44 11.94 -2.82 18.20
N GLY A 45 11.00 -2.43 19.05
CA GLY A 45 10.18 -1.22 18.86
C GLY A 45 11.01 0.07 18.75
N GLU A 46 12.00 0.25 19.63
CA GLU A 46 12.86 1.45 19.59
C GLU A 46 13.72 1.52 18.33
N GLY A 47 14.41 0.43 17.97
CA GLY A 47 15.19 0.40 16.74
C GLY A 47 14.31 0.48 15.51
N PHE A 48 13.07 -0.03 15.55
CA PHE A 48 12.13 0.12 14.44
C PHE A 48 11.75 1.59 14.22
N LEU A 49 11.50 2.36 15.27
CA LEU A 49 11.27 3.81 15.16
C LEU A 49 12.50 4.53 14.58
N GLN A 50 13.71 4.17 15.00
CA GLN A 50 14.95 4.76 14.46
C GLN A 50 15.11 4.48 12.96
N ARG A 51 14.74 3.28 12.50
CA ARG A 51 14.75 2.92 11.08
C ARG A 51 13.70 3.69 10.29
N ILE A 52 12.48 3.86 10.83
CA ILE A 52 11.45 4.73 10.22
C ILE A 52 11.96 6.17 10.12
N ASP A 53 12.55 6.73 11.19
CA ASP A 53 13.10 8.08 11.17
C ASP A 53 14.23 8.25 10.15
N THR A 54 15.11 7.25 10.02
CA THR A 54 16.16 7.23 9.01
C THR A 54 15.57 7.23 7.60
N PHE A 55 14.57 6.38 7.34
CA PHE A 55 13.87 6.35 6.06
C PHE A 55 13.21 7.70 5.74
N LEU A 56 12.49 8.29 6.70
CA LEU A 56 11.83 9.59 6.53
C LEU A 56 12.85 10.71 6.25
N THR A 57 14.01 10.67 6.90
CA THR A 57 15.12 11.62 6.66
C THR A 57 15.63 11.53 5.23
N ILE A 58 15.85 10.31 4.75
CA ILE A 58 16.30 10.06 3.38
C ILE A 58 15.25 10.51 2.37
N ALA A 59 13.98 10.10 2.56
CA ALA A 59 12.88 10.51 1.67
C ALA A 59 12.77 12.04 1.57
N ALA A 60 12.81 12.73 2.71
CA ALA A 60 12.76 14.19 2.74
C ALA A 60 13.95 14.85 2.02
N ALA A 61 15.15 14.25 2.09
CA ALA A 61 16.33 14.76 1.37
C ALA A 61 16.17 14.71 -0.17
N HIS A 62 15.33 13.78 -0.66
CA HIS A 62 14.94 13.69 -2.07
C HIS A 62 13.66 14.48 -2.42
N GLY A 63 13.11 15.24 -1.47
CA GLY A 63 11.83 15.95 -1.66
C GLY A 63 10.63 15.01 -1.74
N ILE A 64 10.72 13.82 -1.15
CA ILE A 64 9.67 12.81 -1.13
C ILE A 64 8.98 12.80 0.23
N SER A 65 7.66 13.01 0.24
CA SER A 65 6.81 12.81 1.41
C SER A 65 6.40 11.34 1.59
N THR A 66 5.86 10.98 2.76
CA THR A 66 5.57 9.56 3.08
C THR A 66 4.16 9.34 3.60
N VAL A 67 3.52 8.28 3.11
CA VAL A 67 2.33 7.65 3.70
C VAL A 67 2.76 6.35 4.37
N LEU A 68 2.40 6.15 5.63
CA LEU A 68 2.75 4.94 6.40
C LEU A 68 1.52 4.04 6.56
N VAL A 69 1.66 2.75 6.19
CA VAL A 69 0.59 1.76 6.24
C VAL A 69 0.79 0.78 7.41
N PHE A 70 -0.21 0.63 8.28
CA PHE A 70 -0.09 -0.21 9.49
C PHE A 70 -0.45 -1.68 9.26
N PHE A 71 -1.63 -1.92 8.67
CA PHE A 71 -2.22 -3.25 8.54
C PHE A 71 -2.62 -3.55 7.10
N ASP A 72 -2.70 -4.84 6.76
CA ASP A 72 -2.97 -5.36 5.43
C ASP A 72 -3.43 -6.83 5.50
N ASP A 73 -4.47 -7.20 4.75
CA ASP A 73 -5.02 -8.58 4.71
C ASP A 73 -4.53 -9.38 3.48
N CYS A 74 -3.67 -8.80 2.64
CA CYS A 74 -3.32 -9.36 1.35
C CYS A 74 -2.29 -10.51 1.40
N TRP A 75 -2.39 -11.36 0.38
CA TRP A 75 -1.41 -12.41 0.00
C TRP A 75 -1.19 -13.56 0.98
N HIS A 76 -0.34 -13.40 2.00
CA HIS A 76 0.18 -14.54 2.74
C HIS A 76 0.16 -14.39 4.26
N ASP A 77 -0.27 -15.47 4.92
CA ASP A 77 -0.48 -15.56 6.37
C ASP A 77 0.65 -16.31 7.11
N PHE A 78 1.89 -16.21 6.61
CA PHE A 78 3.06 -16.90 7.19
C PHE A 78 4.14 -15.95 7.69
N ALA A 79 3.76 -14.71 8.02
CA ALA A 79 4.67 -13.67 8.52
C ALA A 79 5.56 -14.22 9.65
N ARG A 80 6.87 -14.06 9.50
CA ARG A 80 7.87 -14.51 10.47
C ARG A 80 9.10 -13.62 10.39
N LEU A 81 9.67 -13.29 11.54
CA LEU A 81 10.91 -12.53 11.62
C LEU A 81 12.11 -13.33 11.10
N GLY A 82 13.18 -12.63 10.74
CA GLY A 82 14.43 -13.20 10.24
C GLY A 82 14.51 -13.24 8.71
N PRO A 83 15.41 -14.07 8.14
CA PRO A 83 15.55 -14.16 6.69
C PRO A 83 14.25 -14.54 6.00
N GLN A 84 13.84 -13.72 5.03
CA GLN A 84 12.62 -13.97 4.26
C GLN A 84 12.88 -14.94 3.11
N PRO A 85 11.89 -15.75 2.68
CA PRO A 85 12.09 -16.69 1.60
C PRO A 85 12.35 -15.95 0.27
N ALA A 86 13.20 -16.53 -0.58
CA ALA A 86 13.44 -16.00 -1.92
C ALA A 86 12.13 -15.87 -2.73
N PRO A 87 12.01 -14.84 -3.58
CA PRO A 87 10.84 -14.64 -4.43
C PRO A 87 10.56 -15.84 -5.33
N VAL A 88 9.29 -16.11 -5.61
CA VAL A 88 8.91 -17.16 -6.57
C VAL A 88 8.88 -16.53 -7.96
N PRO A 89 9.73 -16.96 -8.91
CA PRO A 89 9.75 -16.41 -10.26
C PRO A 89 8.37 -16.43 -10.91
N GLY A 90 8.00 -15.33 -11.58
CA GLY A 90 6.74 -15.23 -12.31
C GLY A 90 5.50 -14.97 -11.45
N LEU A 91 5.62 -15.04 -10.12
CA LEU A 91 4.49 -14.92 -9.20
C LEU A 91 4.43 -13.51 -8.61
N HIS A 92 3.33 -12.81 -8.88
CA HIS A 92 3.04 -11.50 -8.34
C HIS A 92 2.96 -11.50 -6.81
N ASN A 93 3.54 -10.51 -6.13
CA ASN A 93 3.57 -10.37 -4.66
C ASN A 93 4.02 -11.65 -3.93
N SER A 94 4.91 -12.44 -4.54
CA SER A 94 5.18 -13.84 -4.18
C SER A 94 5.53 -14.16 -2.72
N ARG A 95 5.93 -13.14 -1.94
CA ARG A 95 6.34 -13.24 -0.54
C ARG A 95 5.75 -12.15 0.34
N TRP A 96 4.78 -11.40 -0.18
CA TRP A 96 4.08 -10.38 0.57
C TRP A 96 3.34 -10.99 1.76
N ALA A 97 3.54 -10.44 2.95
CA ALA A 97 3.00 -10.99 4.18
C ALA A 97 1.94 -10.04 4.73
N MET A 98 0.80 -10.59 5.17
CA MET A 98 -0.26 -9.82 5.79
C MET A 98 0.14 -9.37 7.21
N SER A 99 -0.39 -8.24 7.66
CA SER A 99 -0.12 -7.64 8.97
C SER A 99 -1.45 -7.18 9.60
N PRO A 100 -1.88 -7.72 10.76
CA PRO A 100 -1.30 -8.87 11.43
C PRO A 100 -1.67 -10.18 10.71
N GLY A 101 -0.96 -11.27 11.00
CA GLY A 101 -1.40 -12.62 10.60
C GLY A 101 -2.77 -13.00 11.19
N THR A 102 -3.49 -13.93 10.55
CA THR A 102 -4.84 -14.36 10.94
C THR A 102 -4.91 -14.87 12.37
N ALA A 103 -3.85 -15.51 12.88
CA ALA A 103 -3.80 -15.99 14.26
C ALA A 103 -3.95 -14.83 15.26
N ALA A 104 -3.14 -13.77 15.11
CA ALA A 104 -3.23 -12.58 15.94
C ALA A 104 -4.51 -11.79 15.67
N LEU A 105 -4.97 -11.75 14.42
CA LEU A 105 -6.22 -11.08 14.07
C LEU A 105 -7.44 -11.70 14.79
N ARG A 106 -7.48 -13.02 14.93
CA ARG A 106 -8.59 -13.76 15.57
C ARG A 106 -8.49 -13.81 17.09
N ASP A 107 -7.30 -13.69 17.65
CA ASP A 107 -7.07 -13.74 19.09
C ASP A 107 -7.05 -12.32 19.70
N ARG A 108 -8.15 -11.95 20.40
CA ARG A 108 -8.27 -10.65 21.06
C ARG A 108 -7.21 -10.40 22.14
N ALA A 109 -6.59 -11.44 22.71
CA ALA A 109 -5.50 -11.24 23.66
C ALA A 109 -4.27 -10.60 22.99
N GLN A 110 -4.08 -10.82 21.69
CA GLN A 110 -3.00 -10.25 20.89
C GLN A 110 -3.21 -8.78 20.52
N TRP A 111 -4.40 -8.21 20.75
CA TRP A 111 -4.68 -6.85 20.27
C TRP A 111 -4.01 -5.78 21.11
N SER A 112 -3.66 -6.09 22.36
CA SER A 112 -2.88 -5.19 23.22
C SER A 112 -1.52 -4.84 22.61
N ARG A 113 -0.80 -5.81 22.02
CA ARG A 113 0.47 -5.52 21.32
C ARG A 113 0.27 -4.73 20.02
N LEU A 114 -0.84 -4.96 19.31
CA LEU A 114 -1.20 -4.19 18.11
C LEU A 114 -1.54 -2.74 18.45
N GLU A 115 -2.24 -2.50 19.56
CA GLU A 115 -2.50 -1.17 20.10
C GLU A 115 -1.20 -0.44 20.41
N VAL A 116 -0.32 -1.07 21.19
CA VAL A 116 0.97 -0.46 21.55
C VAL A 116 1.77 -0.12 20.30
N TYR A 117 1.79 -1.01 19.30
CA TYR A 117 2.44 -0.76 18.02
C TYR A 117 1.90 0.49 17.31
N VAL A 118 0.59 0.56 17.06
CA VAL A 118 -0.05 1.69 16.36
C VAL A 118 0.21 2.99 17.13
N ARG A 119 -0.09 3.01 18.43
CA ARG A 119 0.05 4.21 19.26
C ARG A 119 1.49 4.69 19.33
N SER A 120 2.44 3.79 19.49
CA SER A 120 3.84 4.18 19.64
C SER A 120 4.42 4.79 18.37
N VAL A 121 4.09 4.23 17.20
CA VAL A 121 4.52 4.80 15.91
C VAL A 121 3.84 6.14 15.66
N VAL A 122 2.50 6.23 15.82
CA VAL A 122 1.79 7.51 15.63
C VAL A 122 2.31 8.57 16.59
N LYS A 123 2.50 8.25 17.86
CA LYS A 123 3.04 9.17 18.86
C LYS A 123 4.43 9.69 18.51
N ALA A 124 5.31 8.82 18.02
CA ALA A 124 6.68 9.20 17.67
C ALA A 124 6.73 10.23 16.53
N PHE A 125 5.77 10.19 15.60
CA PHE A 125 5.75 11.03 14.40
C PHE A 125 4.49 11.93 14.30
N ALA A 126 3.79 12.15 15.42
CA ALA A 126 2.48 12.81 15.47
C ALA A 126 2.46 14.22 14.85
N ASN A 127 3.59 14.92 14.87
CA ASN A 127 3.73 16.27 14.29
C ASN A 127 4.84 16.33 13.22
N ASP A 128 5.25 15.18 12.71
CA ASP A 128 6.30 15.09 11.70
C ASP A 128 5.75 15.38 10.31
N ALA A 129 6.14 16.52 9.72
CA ALA A 129 5.67 16.95 8.40
C ALA A 129 6.14 16.03 7.24
N ARG A 130 7.09 15.12 7.48
CA ARG A 130 7.55 14.15 6.47
C ARG A 130 6.51 13.05 6.25
N VAL A 131 5.68 12.77 7.27
CA VAL A 131 4.50 11.92 7.14
C VAL A 131 3.32 12.80 6.76
N ILE A 132 2.63 12.47 5.68
CA ILE A 132 1.50 13.27 5.16
C ILE A 132 0.14 12.59 5.32
N LEU A 133 0.12 11.27 5.56
CA LEU A 133 -1.10 10.50 5.71
C LEU A 133 -0.80 9.21 6.50
N TRP A 134 -1.69 8.87 7.42
CA TRP A 134 -1.68 7.59 8.13
C TRP A 134 -2.68 6.63 7.47
N ASP A 135 -2.17 5.59 6.82
CA ASP A 135 -3.02 4.54 6.25
C ASP A 135 -3.18 3.41 7.28
N ILE A 136 -4.34 3.38 7.92
CA ILE A 136 -4.60 2.53 9.07
C ILE A 136 -4.70 1.07 8.65
N TYR A 137 -5.26 0.79 7.46
CA TYR A 137 -5.49 -0.58 7.02
C TYR A 137 -5.72 -0.65 5.51
N ASN A 138 -4.80 -1.31 4.79
CA ASN A 138 -4.73 -1.34 3.33
C ASN A 138 -5.96 -1.93 2.63
N GLU A 139 -6.28 -3.21 2.83
CA GLU A 139 -7.41 -3.84 2.14
C GLU A 139 -8.20 -4.68 3.12
N VAL A 140 -8.94 -4.00 4.00
CA VAL A 140 -9.70 -4.63 5.08
C VAL A 140 -10.56 -5.75 4.53
N CYS A 141 -10.48 -6.91 5.16
CA CYS A 141 -11.20 -8.11 4.81
C CYS A 141 -10.79 -8.79 3.50
N ASN A 142 -9.70 -8.42 2.83
CA ASN A 142 -9.29 -9.12 1.61
C ASN A 142 -8.91 -10.59 1.89
N ARG A 143 -9.72 -11.52 1.37
CA ARG A 143 -9.43 -12.97 1.39
C ARG A 143 -9.36 -13.58 -0.01
N PHE A 144 -9.47 -12.73 -1.03
CA PHE A 144 -9.44 -13.15 -2.43
C PHE A 144 -8.02 -13.44 -2.89
N MET A 145 -7.08 -12.57 -2.53
CA MET A 145 -5.68 -12.68 -2.96
C MET A 145 -5.01 -13.95 -2.46
N GLN A 146 -5.38 -14.40 -1.25
CA GLN A 146 -4.90 -15.65 -0.65
C GLN A 146 -5.27 -16.89 -1.48
N ASN A 147 -6.33 -16.80 -2.30
CA ASN A 147 -6.88 -17.93 -3.06
C ASN A 147 -6.81 -17.72 -4.58
N ILE A 148 -6.11 -16.70 -5.08
CA ILE A 148 -6.20 -16.30 -6.49
C ILE A 148 -5.74 -17.40 -7.46
N HIS A 149 -4.76 -18.22 -7.06
CA HIS A 149 -4.27 -19.35 -7.85
C HIS A 149 -4.95 -20.70 -7.52
N ALA A 150 -5.90 -20.74 -6.59
CA ALA A 150 -6.64 -21.97 -6.30
C ALA A 150 -7.58 -22.33 -7.48
N PRO A 151 -7.91 -23.62 -7.68
CA PRO A 151 -8.86 -24.01 -8.71
C PRO A 151 -10.23 -23.34 -8.54
N TRP A 152 -10.90 -23.03 -9.66
CA TRP A 152 -12.16 -22.26 -9.64
C TRP A 152 -13.24 -22.89 -8.74
N TYR A 153 -13.31 -24.23 -8.68
CA TYR A 153 -14.29 -24.96 -7.87
C TYR A 153 -14.04 -24.87 -6.36
N GLN A 154 -12.83 -24.50 -5.93
CA GLN A 154 -12.52 -24.16 -4.53
C GLN A 154 -12.74 -22.67 -4.27
N ARG A 155 -12.33 -21.82 -5.24
CA ARG A 155 -12.45 -20.36 -5.14
C ARG A 155 -13.90 -19.89 -5.04
N LEU A 156 -14.78 -20.37 -5.92
CA LEU A 156 -16.18 -19.92 -5.97
C LEU A 156 -16.92 -20.08 -4.62
N PRO A 157 -16.96 -21.28 -4.00
CA PRO A 157 -17.66 -21.42 -2.71
C PRO A 157 -16.98 -20.64 -1.58
N ALA A 158 -15.64 -20.55 -1.58
CA ALA A 158 -14.91 -19.75 -0.59
C ALA A 158 -15.25 -18.26 -0.71
N ASN A 159 -15.25 -17.72 -1.92
CA ASN A 159 -15.59 -16.33 -2.22
C ASN A 159 -17.04 -16.02 -1.86
N ALA A 160 -17.98 -16.91 -2.21
CA ALA A 160 -19.39 -16.74 -1.86
C ALA A 160 -19.61 -16.73 -0.34
N ARG A 161 -18.96 -17.65 0.39
CA ARG A 161 -19.02 -17.68 1.86
C ARG A 161 -18.44 -16.41 2.47
N HIS A 162 -17.30 -15.96 1.95
CA HIS A 162 -16.65 -14.74 2.40
C HIS A 162 -17.56 -13.52 2.17
N TYR A 163 -18.08 -13.35 0.95
CA TYR A 163 -18.97 -12.25 0.58
C TYR A 163 -20.22 -12.20 1.47
N LEU A 164 -20.87 -13.35 1.66
CA LEU A 164 -22.03 -13.47 2.54
C LEU A 164 -21.67 -13.12 4.00
N GLY A 165 -20.50 -13.55 4.48
CA GLY A 165 -19.99 -13.21 5.80
C GLY A 165 -19.85 -11.70 6.02
N GLN A 166 -19.34 -10.96 5.02
CA GLN A 166 -19.18 -9.50 5.10
C GLN A 166 -20.51 -8.75 5.13
N ILE A 167 -21.51 -9.27 4.42
CA ILE A 167 -22.87 -8.73 4.45
C ILE A 167 -23.49 -8.92 5.85
N LEU A 168 -23.34 -10.12 6.41
CA LEU A 168 -24.08 -10.51 7.61
C LEU A 168 -23.42 -10.11 8.92
N THR A 169 -22.09 -9.98 8.97
CA THR A 169 -21.36 -9.87 10.24
C THR A 169 -20.13 -8.95 10.15
N ARG A 170 -19.76 -8.34 11.29
CA ARG A 170 -18.47 -7.68 11.49
C ARG A 170 -17.39 -8.70 11.81
N GLY A 171 -16.49 -8.92 10.86
CA GLY A 171 -15.30 -9.75 11.04
C GLY A 171 -14.23 -9.11 11.94
N PRO A 172 -13.19 -9.87 12.33
CA PRO A 172 -12.12 -9.36 13.17
C PRO A 172 -11.29 -8.25 12.49
N ALA A 173 -11.08 -8.29 11.17
CA ALA A 173 -10.39 -7.24 10.41
C ALA A 173 -11.07 -5.88 10.52
N GLU A 174 -12.40 -5.82 10.29
CA GLU A 174 -13.16 -4.57 10.45
C GLU A 174 -13.10 -4.05 11.89
N ARG A 175 -13.20 -4.94 12.89
CA ARG A 175 -13.09 -4.53 14.30
C ARG A 175 -11.71 -3.99 14.63
N LEU A 176 -10.65 -4.60 14.09
CA LEU A 176 -9.28 -4.14 14.31
C LEU A 176 -9.06 -2.79 13.63
N MET A 177 -9.57 -2.61 12.42
CA MET A 177 -9.54 -1.32 11.73
C MET A 177 -10.18 -0.21 12.57
N ILE A 178 -11.41 -0.42 13.08
CA ILE A 178 -12.09 0.57 13.94
C ILE A 178 -11.27 0.90 15.19
N GLU A 179 -10.75 -0.12 15.88
CA GLU A 179 -9.91 0.11 17.07
C GLU A 179 -8.60 0.81 16.74
N ALA A 180 -7.97 0.47 15.62
CA ALA A 180 -6.74 1.11 15.16
C ALA A 180 -6.92 2.59 14.80
N PHE A 181 -8.06 2.96 14.21
CA PHE A 181 -8.42 4.37 14.04
C PHE A 181 -8.52 5.07 15.39
N ALA A 182 -9.22 4.48 16.37
CA ALA A 182 -9.34 5.05 17.71
C ALA A 182 -7.97 5.19 18.41
N TRP A 183 -7.11 4.18 18.30
CA TRP A 183 -5.75 4.18 18.84
C TRP A 183 -4.90 5.30 18.22
N ALA A 184 -4.87 5.40 16.89
CA ALA A 184 -4.14 6.46 16.20
C ALA A 184 -4.66 7.85 16.58
N ARG A 185 -5.99 8.05 16.58
CA ARG A 185 -6.61 9.32 17.00
C ARG A 185 -6.29 9.69 18.45
N SER A 186 -6.11 8.72 19.34
CA SER A 186 -5.79 8.97 20.76
C SER A 186 -4.43 9.64 20.98
N GLU A 187 -3.53 9.53 20.01
CA GLU A 187 -2.22 10.18 20.03
C GLU A 187 -2.24 11.57 19.34
N ALA A 188 -3.40 12.01 18.87
CA ALA A 188 -3.65 13.33 18.27
C ALA A 188 -2.64 13.75 17.18
N PRO A 189 -2.41 12.92 16.13
CA PRO A 189 -1.54 13.31 15.02
C PRO A 189 -2.11 14.51 14.26
N SER A 190 -1.21 15.36 13.73
CA SER A 190 -1.58 16.48 12.87
C SER A 190 -1.97 16.05 11.45
N GLN A 191 -1.53 14.87 11.02
CA GLN A 191 -1.83 14.31 9.70
C GLN A 191 -3.20 13.61 9.67
N PRO A 192 -3.89 13.59 8.52
CA PRO A 192 -5.13 12.82 8.36
C PRO A 192 -4.90 11.31 8.46
N LEU A 193 -5.95 10.59 8.84
CA LEU A 193 -6.00 9.13 8.82
C LEU A 193 -6.88 8.65 7.65
N THR A 194 -6.59 7.49 7.09
CA THR A 194 -7.40 6.86 6.05
C THR A 194 -7.36 5.33 6.12
N ALA A 195 -8.33 4.69 5.50
CA ALA A 195 -8.29 3.30 5.07
C ALA A 195 -9.17 3.19 3.81
N PRO A 196 -8.67 2.63 2.70
CA PRO A 196 -9.35 2.74 1.42
C PRO A 196 -10.61 1.90 1.39
N VAL A 197 -11.64 2.44 0.73
CA VAL A 197 -12.85 1.67 0.43
C VAL A 197 -12.48 0.42 -0.34
N TYR A 198 -13.03 -0.72 0.07
CA TYR A 198 -12.62 -2.01 -0.47
C TYR A 198 -13.80 -2.74 -1.09
N TRP A 199 -13.69 -2.93 -2.41
CA TRP A 199 -14.64 -3.67 -3.24
C TRP A 199 -16.10 -3.21 -3.06
N ASN A 200 -17.07 -3.97 -3.56
CA ASN A 200 -18.49 -3.63 -3.37
C ASN A 200 -19.04 -4.27 -2.08
N PHE A 201 -18.52 -3.79 -0.93
CA PHE A 201 -19.03 -4.12 0.40
C PHE A 201 -19.67 -2.88 1.05
N PRO A 202 -20.94 -2.54 0.73
CA PRO A 202 -21.55 -1.27 1.15
C PRO A 202 -21.47 -1.03 2.66
N ARG A 203 -21.70 -2.06 3.47
CA ARG A 203 -21.64 -1.97 4.93
C ARG A 203 -20.23 -1.63 5.44
N LEU A 204 -19.20 -2.27 4.88
CA LEU A 204 -17.81 -2.02 5.25
C LEU A 204 -17.37 -0.63 4.75
N ASN A 205 -17.71 -0.28 3.51
CA ASN A 205 -17.35 1.00 2.91
C ASN A 205 -18.01 2.18 3.64
N GLN A 206 -19.22 2.03 4.18
CA GLN A 206 -19.82 3.03 5.06
C GLN A 206 -18.98 3.31 6.30
N VAL A 207 -18.39 2.26 6.91
CA VAL A 207 -17.51 2.42 8.07
C VAL A 207 -16.18 3.05 7.64
N LEU A 208 -15.56 2.57 6.56
CA LEU A 208 -14.29 3.11 6.06
C LEU A 208 -14.39 4.60 5.70
N VAL A 209 -15.46 5.01 5.03
CA VAL A 209 -15.73 6.42 4.70
C VAL A 209 -15.99 7.24 5.96
N ALA A 210 -16.70 6.70 6.96
CA ALA A 210 -16.97 7.42 8.19
C ALA A 210 -15.69 7.66 9.02
N GLU A 211 -14.85 6.63 9.16
CA GLU A 211 -13.63 6.68 9.97
C GLU A 211 -12.49 7.49 9.32
N SER A 212 -12.41 7.54 7.99
CA SER A 212 -11.26 8.12 7.27
C SER A 212 -11.34 9.63 7.11
N ASP A 213 -10.38 10.41 7.63
CA ASP A 213 -10.28 11.87 7.46
C ASP A 213 -10.27 12.31 5.99
N VAL A 214 -9.52 11.58 5.18
CA VAL A 214 -9.44 11.64 3.72
C VAL A 214 -9.96 10.33 3.17
N ILE A 215 -10.86 10.34 2.19
CA ILE A 215 -11.38 9.10 1.62
C ILE A 215 -10.36 8.56 0.63
N SER A 216 -9.86 7.36 0.87
CA SER A 216 -9.00 6.66 -0.07
C SER A 216 -9.71 5.52 -0.79
N PHE A 217 -9.14 5.13 -1.93
CA PHE A 217 -9.65 4.02 -2.75
C PHE A 217 -8.52 3.41 -3.60
N HIS A 218 -8.74 2.18 -4.06
CA HIS A 218 -7.88 1.52 -5.06
C HIS A 218 -8.59 1.47 -6.41
N HIS A 219 -7.82 1.55 -7.49
CA HIS A 219 -8.35 1.53 -8.84
C HIS A 219 -7.41 0.87 -9.85
N TYR A 220 -7.87 -0.21 -10.47
CA TYR A 220 -7.09 -1.00 -11.43
C TYR A 220 -7.81 -1.26 -12.76
N GLU A 221 -8.92 -0.55 -13.00
CA GLU A 221 -9.72 -0.66 -14.23
C GLU A 221 -9.43 0.54 -15.15
N ASP A 222 -10.25 0.73 -16.18
CA ASP A 222 -10.06 1.80 -17.16
C ASP A 222 -10.39 3.20 -16.61
N ALA A 223 -9.97 4.23 -17.35
CA ALA A 223 -10.14 5.63 -16.94
C ALA A 223 -11.61 6.08 -16.84
N THR A 224 -12.54 5.43 -17.56
CA THR A 224 -13.98 5.75 -17.47
C THR A 224 -14.53 5.29 -16.13
N ASP A 225 -14.14 4.10 -15.68
CA ASP A 225 -14.53 3.60 -14.38
C ASP A 225 -13.80 4.33 -13.24
N LEU A 226 -12.57 4.81 -13.46
CA LEU A 226 -11.90 5.71 -12.52
C LEU A 226 -12.72 6.98 -12.29
N GLU A 227 -13.11 7.66 -13.36
CA GLU A 227 -13.88 8.91 -13.27
C GLU A 227 -15.24 8.71 -12.59
N ARG A 228 -15.88 7.56 -12.84
CA ARG A 228 -17.11 7.16 -12.15
C ARG A 228 -16.89 6.98 -10.65
N GLN A 229 -15.87 6.22 -10.26
CA GLN A 229 -15.55 5.97 -8.86
C GLN A 229 -15.22 7.27 -8.11
N ILE A 230 -14.43 8.16 -8.73
CA ILE A 230 -14.14 9.49 -8.19
C ILE A 230 -15.44 10.30 -8.00
N SER A 231 -16.31 10.32 -9.01
CA SER A 231 -17.58 11.05 -8.95
C SER A 231 -18.49 10.55 -7.82
N ASP A 232 -18.58 9.24 -7.64
CA ASP A 232 -19.38 8.63 -6.58
C ASP A 232 -18.82 8.95 -5.19
N LEU A 233 -17.49 8.86 -5.01
CA LEU A 233 -16.85 9.14 -3.72
C LEU A 233 -16.83 10.63 -3.38
N ALA A 234 -16.76 11.51 -4.38
CA ALA A 234 -16.81 12.96 -4.19
C ALA A 234 -18.10 13.44 -3.52
N LEU A 235 -19.20 12.67 -3.63
CA LEU A 235 -20.48 12.96 -2.97
C LEU A 235 -20.38 13.01 -1.44
N HIS A 236 -19.34 12.41 -0.85
CA HIS A 236 -19.10 12.46 0.58
C HIS A 236 -18.49 13.78 1.07
N GLY A 237 -18.06 14.68 0.16
CA GLY A 237 -17.59 16.02 0.51
C GLY A 237 -16.26 16.05 1.28
N ARG A 238 -15.41 15.03 1.11
CA ARG A 238 -14.07 14.93 1.72
C ARG A 238 -13.00 14.84 0.63
N PRO A 239 -11.74 15.23 0.89
CA PRO A 239 -10.65 15.03 -0.05
C PRO A 239 -10.50 13.55 -0.42
N LEU A 240 -10.08 13.28 -1.65
CA LEU A 240 -9.92 11.94 -2.21
C LEU A 240 -8.45 11.64 -2.51
N VAL A 241 -8.04 10.40 -2.28
CA VAL A 241 -6.71 9.88 -2.65
C VAL A 241 -6.83 8.48 -3.21
N CYS A 242 -6.26 8.23 -4.39
CA CYS A 242 -6.13 6.87 -4.92
C CYS A 242 -4.84 6.24 -4.38
N THR A 243 -4.93 5.36 -3.39
CA THR A 243 -3.77 4.79 -2.69
C THR A 243 -3.11 3.63 -3.42
N GLU A 244 -3.79 3.07 -4.43
CA GLU A 244 -3.27 2.05 -5.33
C GLU A 244 -3.91 2.16 -6.72
N TRP A 245 -3.07 2.26 -7.74
CA TRP A 245 -3.47 2.08 -9.14
C TRP A 245 -2.32 1.54 -9.97
N LEU A 246 -2.53 1.45 -11.29
CA LEU A 246 -1.63 0.91 -12.31
C LEU A 246 -1.71 -0.61 -12.39
N SER A 247 -2.11 -1.14 -13.54
CA SER A 247 -2.34 -2.55 -13.85
C SER A 247 -2.37 -2.66 -15.38
N ARG A 248 -1.20 -2.57 -16.01
CA ARG A 248 -1.16 -2.47 -17.48
C ARG A 248 -1.68 -3.77 -18.12
N PRO A 249 -2.39 -3.67 -19.26
CA PRO A 249 -2.74 -2.45 -20.00
C PRO A 249 -4.06 -1.79 -19.57
N GLN A 250 -4.78 -2.30 -18.56
CA GLN A 250 -6.08 -1.77 -18.14
C GLN A 250 -5.97 -0.34 -17.59
N SER A 251 -4.99 -0.09 -16.72
CA SER A 251 -4.67 1.24 -16.24
C SER A 251 -3.23 1.66 -16.59
N ALA A 252 -3.06 2.92 -16.96
CA ALA A 252 -1.81 3.45 -17.50
C ALA A 252 -1.67 4.95 -17.23
N PHE A 253 -0.43 5.45 -17.21
CA PHE A 253 -0.14 6.88 -16.95
C PHE A 253 -0.87 7.81 -17.94
N ALA A 254 -0.85 7.45 -19.23
CA ALA A 254 -1.40 8.29 -20.29
C ALA A 254 -2.92 8.50 -20.18
N THR A 255 -3.65 7.56 -19.58
CA THR A 255 -5.11 7.59 -19.45
C THR A 255 -5.56 8.07 -18.08
N HIS A 256 -4.84 7.70 -17.01
CA HIS A 256 -5.31 7.92 -15.64
C HIS A 256 -4.80 9.24 -15.03
N LEU A 257 -3.57 9.66 -15.33
CA LEU A 257 -3.04 10.92 -14.79
C LEU A 257 -3.88 12.16 -15.15
N PRO A 258 -4.38 12.31 -16.39
CA PRO A 258 -5.27 13.42 -16.72
C PRO A 258 -6.57 13.43 -15.89
N VAL A 259 -7.13 12.25 -15.57
CA VAL A 259 -8.34 12.14 -14.75
C VAL A 259 -8.06 12.55 -13.31
N PHE A 260 -6.98 12.03 -12.71
CA PHE A 260 -6.55 12.43 -11.36
C PHE A 260 -6.35 13.95 -11.26
N ARG A 261 -5.65 14.56 -12.23
CA ARG A 261 -5.44 16.01 -12.28
C ARG A 261 -6.76 16.78 -12.44
N GLN A 262 -7.64 16.35 -13.35
CA GLN A 262 -8.93 17.02 -13.59
C GLN A 262 -9.78 17.08 -12.31
N HIS A 263 -9.73 16.04 -11.50
CA HIS A 263 -10.53 15.92 -10.28
C HIS A 263 -9.78 16.31 -9.00
N GLY A 264 -8.52 16.73 -9.10
CA GLY A 264 -7.70 17.11 -7.93
C GLY A 264 -7.47 15.95 -6.95
N VAL A 265 -7.31 14.73 -7.48
CA VAL A 265 -7.12 13.50 -6.70
C VAL A 265 -5.65 13.11 -6.73
N SER A 266 -4.99 13.08 -5.57
CA SER A 266 -3.65 12.51 -5.46
C SER A 266 -3.66 11.00 -5.69
N SER A 267 -2.56 10.45 -6.21
CA SER A 267 -2.51 9.04 -6.59
C SER A 267 -1.17 8.37 -6.29
N TYR A 268 -1.23 7.07 -5.99
CA TYR A 268 -0.08 6.21 -5.70
C TYR A 268 -0.13 4.96 -6.59
N CYS A 269 0.82 4.81 -7.52
CA CYS A 269 0.91 3.57 -8.28
C CYS A 269 1.46 2.44 -7.41
N TRP A 270 0.96 1.22 -7.63
CA TRP A 270 1.55 0.02 -7.06
C TRP A 270 2.86 -0.30 -7.78
N GLY A 271 3.91 -0.66 -7.04
CA GLY A 271 5.22 -0.98 -7.59
C GLY A 271 6.11 0.23 -7.92
N LEU A 272 7.42 0.07 -7.74
CA LEU A 272 8.43 1.08 -8.07
C LEU A 272 9.57 0.44 -8.86
N VAL A 273 10.35 -0.44 -8.21
CA VAL A 273 11.50 -1.14 -8.80
C VAL A 273 11.15 -2.61 -9.03
N ALA A 274 11.67 -3.17 -10.12
CA ALA A 274 11.56 -4.58 -10.48
C ALA A 274 12.30 -5.50 -9.48
N GLY A 275 11.69 -5.67 -8.31
CA GLY A 275 12.29 -6.25 -7.12
C GLY A 275 11.81 -7.63 -6.71
N LYS A 276 12.18 -8.06 -5.49
CA LYS A 276 11.74 -9.35 -4.92
C LYS A 276 10.21 -9.42 -4.68
N THR A 277 9.52 -8.28 -4.73
CA THR A 277 8.05 -8.26 -4.61
C THR A 277 7.39 -8.82 -5.87
N ASN A 278 8.10 -8.84 -7.01
CA ASN A 278 7.64 -9.41 -8.27
C ASN A 278 6.38 -8.73 -8.83
N THR A 279 6.28 -7.41 -8.71
CA THR A 279 5.07 -6.66 -9.10
C THR A 279 5.01 -6.35 -10.60
N ARG A 280 6.11 -6.48 -11.35
CA ARG A 280 6.04 -6.53 -12.83
C ARG A 280 5.21 -7.67 -13.39
N TRP A 281 4.98 -8.73 -12.61
CA TRP A 281 4.14 -9.87 -12.98
C TRP A 281 2.67 -9.61 -12.64
N GLY A 282 1.77 -10.11 -13.48
CA GLY A 282 0.32 -10.01 -13.31
C GLY A 282 -0.26 -10.98 -12.28
N TRP A 283 -1.39 -10.62 -11.68
CA TRP A 283 -2.11 -11.46 -10.71
C TRP A 283 -2.48 -12.85 -11.25
N SER A 284 -2.68 -12.97 -12.57
CA SER A 284 -3.07 -14.22 -13.23
C SER A 284 -1.89 -15.05 -13.74
N ASN A 285 -0.65 -14.56 -13.62
CA ASN A 285 0.51 -15.34 -14.06
C ASN A 285 0.68 -16.60 -13.22
N PRO A 286 0.93 -17.78 -13.83
CA PRO A 286 1.16 -18.99 -13.08
C PRO A 286 2.52 -18.95 -12.36
N PRO A 287 2.65 -19.59 -11.18
CA PRO A 287 3.94 -19.76 -10.51
C PRO A 287 4.97 -20.42 -11.45
N GLY A 288 6.20 -19.90 -11.46
CA GLY A 288 7.26 -20.41 -12.31
C GLY A 288 7.26 -19.86 -13.74
N THR A 289 6.44 -18.84 -14.05
CA THR A 289 6.54 -18.12 -15.32
C THR A 289 7.94 -17.49 -15.45
N THR A 290 8.64 -17.79 -16.54
CA THR A 290 10.00 -17.29 -16.80
C THR A 290 10.08 -16.27 -17.93
N THR A 291 9.06 -16.21 -18.80
CA THR A 291 8.98 -15.23 -19.88
C THR A 291 8.43 -13.94 -19.33
N GLU A 292 9.25 -12.88 -19.35
CA GLU A 292 8.87 -11.56 -18.87
C GLU A 292 7.59 -11.06 -19.56
N PRO A 293 6.63 -10.45 -18.82
CA PRO A 293 5.38 -10.01 -19.40
C PRO A 293 5.61 -8.74 -20.21
N GLU A 294 4.82 -8.54 -21.27
CA GLU A 294 4.75 -7.28 -22.01
C GLU A 294 3.26 -6.94 -22.23
N PRO A 295 2.75 -5.83 -21.68
CA PRO A 295 3.47 -4.87 -20.84
C PRO A 295 3.79 -5.41 -19.43
N TRP A 296 4.74 -4.77 -18.73
CA TRP A 296 4.93 -4.96 -17.28
C TRP A 296 3.69 -4.51 -16.52
N PHE A 297 3.32 -5.24 -15.48
CA PHE A 297 2.07 -5.01 -14.79
C PHE A 297 2.06 -3.72 -13.96
N HIS A 298 2.98 -3.60 -13.00
CA HIS A 298 3.04 -2.49 -12.05
C HIS A 298 4.35 -1.70 -12.10
N ASP A 299 5.50 -2.37 -11.94
CA ASP A 299 6.80 -1.70 -11.72
C ASP A 299 7.13 -0.64 -12.77
N LEU A 300 7.84 0.40 -12.32
CA LEU A 300 8.20 1.58 -13.12
C LEU A 300 9.66 1.55 -13.58
N LEU A 301 10.53 0.90 -12.80
CA LEU A 301 11.97 0.92 -12.94
C LEU A 301 12.52 -0.50 -13.02
N HIS A 302 13.52 -0.70 -13.85
CA HIS A 302 14.40 -1.86 -13.78
C HIS A 302 15.25 -1.82 -12.50
N ALA A 303 15.86 -2.95 -12.15
CA ALA A 303 16.68 -3.07 -10.94
C ALA A 303 17.94 -2.17 -10.92
N ASP A 304 18.32 -1.61 -12.07
CA ASP A 304 19.40 -0.63 -12.22
C ASP A 304 18.92 0.83 -12.19
N GLY A 305 17.62 1.06 -11.97
CA GLY A 305 16.99 2.38 -11.94
C GLY A 305 16.60 2.94 -13.31
N THR A 306 16.84 2.21 -14.40
CA THR A 306 16.37 2.66 -15.73
C THR A 306 14.83 2.57 -15.80
N PRO A 307 14.14 3.54 -16.41
CA PRO A 307 12.68 3.47 -16.57
C PRO A 307 12.27 2.33 -17.50
N TYR A 308 11.26 1.55 -17.10
CA TYR A 308 10.61 0.57 -17.97
C TYR A 308 10.02 1.24 -19.22
N CYS A 309 9.34 2.38 -19.02
CA CYS A 309 8.76 3.16 -20.10
C CYS A 309 9.13 4.64 -19.99
N ALA A 310 9.99 5.11 -20.91
CA ALA A 310 10.41 6.51 -20.95
C ALA A 310 9.24 7.50 -21.06
N ARG A 311 8.18 7.12 -21.80
CA ARG A 311 6.99 7.95 -21.94
C ARG A 311 6.24 8.14 -20.62
N GLU A 312 6.18 7.12 -19.77
CA GLU A 312 5.55 7.24 -18.46
C GLU A 312 6.35 8.14 -17.53
N GLN A 313 7.69 8.07 -17.58
CA GLN A 313 8.55 9.01 -16.85
C GLN A 313 8.33 10.46 -17.29
N GLU A 314 8.21 10.73 -18.59
CA GLU A 314 7.89 12.06 -19.10
C GLU A 314 6.56 12.58 -18.55
N LEU A 315 5.52 11.74 -18.56
CA LEU A 315 4.21 12.07 -18.02
C LEU A 315 4.28 12.32 -16.50
N ALA A 316 5.03 11.48 -15.78
CA ALA A 316 5.20 11.61 -14.34
C ALA A 316 5.82 12.96 -13.96
N ARG A 317 6.91 13.34 -14.64
CA ARG A 317 7.57 14.64 -14.45
C ARG A 317 6.67 15.81 -14.84
N ALA A 318 5.89 15.68 -15.91
CA ALA A 318 4.97 16.74 -16.34
C ALA A 318 3.90 17.03 -15.29
N GLU A 319 3.33 15.99 -14.67
CA GLU A 319 2.39 16.15 -13.56
C GLU A 319 3.07 16.71 -12.29
N GLY A 320 4.27 16.22 -11.94
CA GLY A 320 5.04 16.71 -10.80
C GLY A 320 5.36 18.21 -10.88
N LEU A 321 5.64 18.74 -12.07
CA LEU A 321 5.85 20.19 -12.29
C LEU A 321 4.57 21.03 -12.14
N ASN A 322 3.39 20.43 -12.33
CA ASN A 322 2.09 21.09 -12.19
C ASN A 322 1.53 21.03 -10.75
N SER A 323 2.12 20.20 -9.88
CA SER A 323 1.68 19.98 -8.48
C SER A 323 1.79 21.19 -7.54
N ASN A 324 2.39 22.31 -7.97
CA ASN A 324 2.25 23.62 -7.32
C ASN A 324 0.76 24.12 -7.24
N SER A 325 -0.18 23.35 -7.78
CA SER A 325 -1.64 23.54 -7.70
C SER A 325 -2.40 22.50 -6.86
N GLY A 326 -1.71 21.63 -6.10
CA GLY A 326 -2.32 20.85 -5.00
C GLY A 326 -2.59 19.35 -5.25
N GLY A 327 -1.90 18.70 -6.18
CA GLY A 327 -2.01 17.24 -6.40
C GLY A 327 -0.65 16.55 -6.28
N ASP A 328 -0.42 15.82 -5.19
CA ASP A 328 0.77 14.98 -5.02
C ASP A 328 0.66 13.66 -5.79
N MET A 329 1.75 13.25 -6.43
CA MET A 329 1.90 11.96 -7.10
C MET A 329 2.99 11.13 -6.43
N GLY A 330 2.58 9.98 -5.90
CA GLY A 330 3.51 9.03 -5.32
C GLY A 330 3.59 7.70 -6.05
N ALA A 331 4.59 6.90 -5.69
CA ALA A 331 4.59 5.46 -5.97
C ALA A 331 4.74 4.70 -4.66
N GLN A 332 4.28 3.46 -4.62
CA GLN A 332 4.61 2.61 -3.48
C GLN A 332 6.04 2.12 -3.60
N SER A 333 6.95 2.72 -2.81
CA SER A 333 8.33 2.28 -2.75
C SER A 333 8.51 1.22 -1.67
N ARG A 334 9.27 0.18 -2.01
CA ARG A 334 9.94 -0.68 -1.05
C ARG A 334 11.31 -0.97 -1.59
N VAL A 335 12.27 -0.76 -0.73
CA VAL A 335 13.68 -0.68 -1.09
C VAL A 335 14.28 -2.09 -1.19
N ASP A 336 14.93 -2.43 -2.30
CA ASP A 336 15.47 -3.77 -2.59
C ASP A 336 16.97 -3.92 -2.24
N ASN A 337 17.25 -4.66 -1.15
CA ASN A 337 18.60 -5.07 -0.72
C ASN A 337 19.09 -6.37 -1.35
#